data_AF-A0A969PP90-F1
#
_entry.id   AF-A0A969PP90-F1
#
_cell.length_a   1.000
_cell.length_b   1.000
_cell.length_c   1.000
_cell.angle_alpha   90.00
_cell.angle_beta   90.00
_cell.angle_gamma   90.00
#
_symmetry.space_group_name_H-M   'P 1'
#
loop_
_entity.id
_entity.type
_entity.pdbx_description
1 polymer ?
#
loop_
_entity_poly.entity_id
_entity_poly.type
_entity_poly.pdbx_seq_one_letter_code
_entity_poly.pdbx_strand_id
1 'polypeptide(L)' 'MNKQEKWTSLHDRMERLSHMVDQLDPERTEVEDIDRMIAMLEELEEKCRQYRSEEE' A
#
# COMPACT_ATOMS: atom_id res chain seq x y z
N MET A 1 19.64 1.99 -1.22
CA MET A 1 18.36 2.52 -1.74
C MET A 1 18.33 4.01 -1.43
N ASN A 2 18.39 4.85 -2.46
CA ASN A 2 18.33 6.30 -2.31
C ASN A 2 16.89 6.76 -2.03
N LYS A 3 16.71 8.03 -1.65
CA LYS A 3 15.40 8.61 -1.34
C LYS A 3 14.39 8.43 -2.47
N GLN A 4 14.81 8.66 -3.70
CA GLN A 4 13.95 8.58 -4.87
C GLN A 4 13.47 7.14 -5.10
N GLU A 5 14.37 6.16 -4.97
CA GLU A 5 14.06 4.74 -5.05
C GLU A 5 13.09 4.28 -3.94
N LYS A 6 13.25 4.79 -2.70
CA LYS A 6 12.30 4.54 -1.60
C LYS A 6 10.89 5.01 -1.95
N TRP A 7 10.77 6.23 -2.46
CA TRP A 7 9.48 6.83 -2.82
C TRP A 7 8.85 6.18 -4.04
N THR A 8 9.61 5.88 -5.09
CA THR A 8 9.13 5.14 -6.27
C THR A 8 8.62 3.74 -5.88
N SER A 9 9.35 3.02 -5.02
CA SER A 9 8.92 1.70 -4.56
C SER A 9 7.59 1.73 -3.80
N LEU A 10 7.36 2.75 -2.96
CA LEU A 10 6.08 2.93 -2.27
C LEU A 10 4.95 3.27 -3.23
N HIS A 11 5.21 4.15 -4.21
CA HIS A 11 4.26 4.50 -5.24
C HIS A 11 3.81 3.27 -6.03
N ASP A 12 4.76 2.45 -6.51
CA ASP A 12 4.45 1.23 -7.26
C ASP A 12 3.66 0.22 -6.42
N ARG A 13 3.91 0.15 -5.10
CA ARG A 13 3.13 -0.72 -4.19
C ARG A 13 1.71 -0.21 -4.00
N MET A 14 1.52 1.10 -3.88
CA MET A 14 0.19 1.72 -3.78
C MET A 14 -0.61 1.53 -5.07
N GLU A 15 0.01 1.71 -6.23
CA GLU A 15 -0.62 1.50 -7.53
C GLU A 15 -1.07 0.04 -7.71
N ARG A 16 -0.21 -0.92 -7.34
CA ARG A 16 -0.61 -2.35 -7.32
C ARG A 16 -1.77 -2.62 -6.37
N LEU A 17 -1.80 -2.00 -5.20
CA LEU A 17 -2.91 -2.15 -4.26
C LEU A 17 -4.21 -1.57 -4.82
N SER A 18 -4.15 -0.41 -5.47
CA SER A 18 -5.29 0.19 -6.17
C SER A 18 -5.84 -0.75 -7.25
N HIS A 19 -4.97 -1.34 -8.08
CA HIS A 19 -5.41 -2.29 -9.10
C HIS A 19 -6.00 -3.57 -8.53
N MET A 20 -5.52 -4.04 -7.36
CA MET A 20 -6.15 -5.17 -6.69
C MET A 20 -7.55 -4.83 -6.21
N VAL A 21 -7.78 -3.61 -5.67
CA VAL A 21 -9.13 -3.13 -5.29
C VAL A 21 -10.05 -3.08 -6.49
N ASP A 22 -9.57 -2.55 -7.63
CA ASP A 22 -10.38 -2.43 -8.85
C ASP A 22 -10.78 -3.79 -9.44
N GLN A 23 -10.00 -4.84 -9.16
CA GLN A 23 -10.24 -6.20 -9.63
C GLN A 23 -11.05 -7.05 -8.65
N LEU A 24 -11.45 -6.51 -7.49
CA LEU A 24 -12.27 -7.25 -6.54
C LEU A 24 -13.63 -7.56 -7.13
N ASP A 25 -13.98 -8.84 -7.06
CA ASP A 25 -15.31 -9.34 -7.38
C ASP A 25 -16.10 -9.45 -6.07
N PRO A 26 -17.14 -8.64 -5.83
CA PRO A 26 -17.90 -8.65 -4.58
C PRO A 26 -18.63 -9.97 -4.33
N GLU A 27 -18.85 -10.80 -5.35
CA GLU A 27 -19.45 -12.13 -5.18
C GLU A 27 -18.44 -13.18 -4.69
N ARG A 28 -17.14 -12.91 -4.81
CA ARG A 28 -16.06 -13.85 -4.50
C ARG A 28 -15.11 -13.38 -3.40
N THR A 29 -15.10 -12.08 -3.12
CA THR A 29 -14.22 -11.46 -2.13
C THR A 29 -14.84 -11.60 -0.74
N GLU A 30 -14.08 -12.14 0.21
CA GLU A 30 -14.51 -12.28 1.59
C GLU A 30 -14.11 -11.05 2.42
N VAL A 31 -14.71 -10.88 3.60
CA VAL A 31 -14.38 -9.75 4.50
C VAL A 31 -12.93 -9.84 4.95
N GLU A 32 -12.42 -11.04 5.16
CA GLU A 32 -11.03 -11.31 5.50
C GLU A 32 -10.05 -10.89 4.40
N ASP A 33 -10.47 -10.89 3.13
CA ASP A 33 -9.66 -10.34 2.03
C ASP A 33 -9.54 -8.83 2.16
N ILE A 34 -10.67 -8.16 2.46
CA ILE A 34 -10.72 -6.71 2.66
C ILE A 34 -9.87 -6.31 3.86
N ASP A 35 -9.95 -7.05 4.97
CA ASP A 35 -9.13 -6.81 6.16
C ASP A 35 -7.63 -6.93 5.85
N ARG A 36 -7.23 -7.91 5.03
CA ARG A 36 -5.84 -8.04 4.56
C ARG A 36 -5.40 -6.84 3.73
N MET A 37 -6.26 -6.34 2.86
CA MET A 37 -5.96 -5.18 2.01
C MET A 37 -5.83 -3.89 2.84
N ILE A 38 -6.67 -3.73 3.85
CA ILE A 38 -6.58 -2.61 4.80
C ILE A 38 -5.25 -2.67 5.56
N ALA A 39 -4.87 -3.83 6.09
CA ALA A 39 -3.59 -3.98 6.78
C ALA A 39 -2.39 -3.67 5.87
N MET A 40 -2.44 -4.04 4.59
CA MET A 40 -1.42 -3.70 3.60
C MET A 40 -1.35 -2.18 3.34
N LEU A 41 -2.50 -1.50 3.31
CA LEU A 41 -2.57 -0.05 3.17
C LEU A 41 -1.97 0.66 4.40
N GLU A 42 -2.29 0.20 5.61
CA GLU A 42 -1.74 0.74 6.86
C GLU A 42 -0.22 0.59 6.92
N GLU A 43 0.33 -0.55 6.50
CA GLU A 43 1.79 -0.76 6.42
C GLU A 43 2.46 0.21 5.43
N LEU A 44 1.79 0.49 4.30
CA LEU A 44 2.28 1.46 3.32
C LEU A 44 2.25 2.89 3.88
N GLU A 45 1.18 3.24 4.60
CA GLU A 45 1.07 4.55 5.24
C GLU A 45 2.16 4.74 6.31
N GLU A 46 2.41 3.72 7.11
CA GLU A 46 3.44 3.75 8.14
C GLU A 46 4.84 3.94 7.52
N LYS A 47 5.15 3.25 6.42
CA LYS A 47 6.40 3.45 5.68
C LYS A 47 6.51 4.85 5.10
N CYS A 48 5.42 5.41 4.57
CA CYS A 48 5.40 6.80 4.12
C CYS A 48 5.68 7.77 5.28
N ARG A 49 5.08 7.54 6.46
CA ARG A 49 5.33 8.35 7.66
C ARG A 49 6.80 8.28 8.08
N GLN A 50 7.36 7.07 8.16
CA GLN A 50 8.76 6.84 8.51
C GLN A 50 9.72 7.55 7.55
N TYR A 51 9.49 7.44 6.25
CA TYR A 51 10.36 8.11 5.26
C TYR A 51 10.24 9.62 5.32
N ARG A 52 9.07 10.18 5.67
CA ARG A 52 8.92 11.62 5.91
C ARG A 52 9.60 12.07 7.21
N SER A 53 9.54 11.27 8.27
CA SER A 53 10.22 11.61 9.53
C SER A 53 11.74 11.43 9.46
N GLU A 54 12.25 10.55 8.60
CA GLU A 54 13.68 10.47 8.26
C GLU A 54 14.19 11.72 7.48
N GLU A 55 13.29 12.64 7.08
CA GLU A 55 13.65 13.90 6.41
C GLU A 55 13.82 15.09 7.38
N GLU A 56 13.45 14.96 8.66
CA GLU A 56 13.72 15.95 9.73
C GLU A 56 15.01 15.62 10.49
#